data_AF-A0A9N9D0R2-F1
#
_entry.id   AF-A0A9N9D0R2-F1
#
_cell.length_a   1.000
_cell.length_b   1.000
_cell.length_c   1.000
_cell.angle_alpha   90.00
_cell.angle_beta   90.00
_cell.angle_gamma   90.00
#
_symmetry.space_group_name_H-M   'P 1'
#
loop_
_entity.id
_entity.type
_entity.pdbx_description
1 polymer ?
#
loop_
_entity_poly.entity_id
_entity_poly.type
_entity_poly.pdbx_seq_one_letter_code
_entity_poly.pdbx_strand_id
1 'polypeptide(L)'
;MIQPLEVTEYDVIILGTGLVESILAGALARIGKSVLHLDANGFYGGSWSSLNFRDLLNWIQNMQEEEEEKNILPNYDELARFLLDSEEFEQHDAISKIITEQFKSKVINRTNEIVRHVSTSLSNFERIETLAMLLKESKKYNIELSPKLMSCRGELIELLINSGVGRYLDFKAMETTYIYTGNDDNNFDK
;
A
#
# COMPACT_ATOMS: atom_id res chain seq x y z
N MET A 1 13.47 21.47 12.64
CA MET A 1 12.46 22.47 13.05
C MET A 1 11.32 22.41 12.06
N ILE A 2 10.10 22.14 12.52
CA ILE A 2 8.91 22.22 11.67
C ILE A 2 8.68 23.71 11.42
N GLN A 3 8.68 24.12 10.14
CA GLN A 3 8.34 25.51 9.82
C GLN A 3 6.83 25.69 10.04
N PRO A 4 6.39 26.72 10.78
CA PRO A 4 4.98 27.00 10.96
C PRO A 4 4.35 27.37 9.61
N LEU A 5 3.06 27.08 9.45
CA LEU A 5 2.31 27.54 8.30
C LEU A 5 2.26 29.07 8.30
N GLU A 6 2.53 29.68 7.14
CA GLU A 6 2.45 31.14 6.98
C GLU A 6 1.02 31.66 7.12
N VAL A 7 0.01 30.82 6.87
CA VAL A 7 -1.42 31.13 6.97
C VAL A 7 -2.09 30.14 7.93
N THR A 8 -2.84 30.67 8.90
CA THR A 8 -3.54 29.89 9.93
C THR A 8 -5.07 30.01 9.88
N GLU A 9 -5.61 30.81 8.95
CA GLU A 9 -7.04 30.98 8.75
C GLU A 9 -7.45 30.42 7.39
N TYR A 10 -8.48 29.56 7.40
CA TYR A 10 -9.00 28.89 6.22
C TYR A 10 -10.52 28.92 6.25
N ASP A 11 -11.17 29.04 5.08
CA ASP A 11 -12.63 28.97 4.97
C ASP A 11 -13.15 27.58 5.38
N VAL A 12 -12.42 26.52 5.04
CA VAL A 12 -12.80 25.14 5.30
C VAL A 12 -11.59 24.30 5.71
N ILE A 13 -11.77 23.44 6.71
CA ILE A 13 -10.81 22.39 7.08
C ILE A 13 -11.43 21.04 6.73
N ILE A 14 -10.68 20.21 6.00
CA ILE A 14 -11.06 18.85 5.62
C ILE A 14 -10.07 17.88 6.24
N LEU A 15 -10.59 16.85 6.90
CA LEU A 15 -9.81 15.82 7.57
C LEU A 15 -9.99 14.48 6.85
N GLY A 16 -8.88 13.85 6.49
CA GLY A 16 -8.80 12.68 5.62
C GLY A 16 -8.62 13.07 4.17
N THR A 17 -7.93 12.22 3.42
CA THR A 17 -7.65 12.38 1.98
C THR A 17 -8.25 11.26 1.15
N GLY A 18 -9.41 10.76 1.57
CA GLY A 18 -10.20 9.84 0.75
C GLY A 18 -10.67 10.50 -0.54
N LEU A 19 -11.31 9.70 -1.41
CA LEU A 19 -11.80 10.20 -2.70
C LEU A 19 -12.82 11.33 -2.51
N VAL A 20 -13.74 11.18 -1.55
CA VAL A 20 -14.81 12.15 -1.31
C VAL A 20 -14.23 13.46 -0.79
N GLU A 21 -13.36 13.37 0.21
CA GLU A 21 -12.66 14.50 0.82
C GLU A 21 -11.83 15.25 -0.21
N SER A 22 -11.11 14.53 -1.08
CA SER A 22 -10.30 15.11 -2.15
C SER A 22 -11.13 15.80 -3.22
N ILE A 23 -12.25 15.21 -3.63
CA ILE A 23 -13.19 15.82 -4.58
C ILE A 23 -13.80 17.09 -3.96
N LEU A 24 -14.22 17.02 -2.69
CA LEU A 24 -14.79 18.17 -1.97
C LEU A 24 -13.77 19.30 -1.82
N ALA A 25 -12.54 18.98 -1.43
CA ALA A 25 -11.43 19.93 -1.32
C ALA A 25 -11.18 20.63 -2.66
N GLY A 26 -11.10 19.87 -3.74
CA GLY A 26 -10.92 20.41 -5.09
C GLY A 26 -12.08 21.31 -5.53
N ALA A 27 -13.33 20.91 -5.24
CA ALA A 27 -14.52 21.69 -5.58
C ALA A 27 -14.57 23.02 -4.82
N LEU A 28 -14.30 23.01 -3.51
CA LEU A 28 -14.24 24.21 -2.67
C LEU A 28 -13.12 25.16 -3.11
N ALA A 29 -11.92 24.63 -3.39
CA ALA A 29 -10.82 25.42 -3.91
C ALA A 29 -11.18 26.06 -5.27
N ARG A 30 -11.91 25.33 -6.14
CA ARG A 30 -12.34 25.82 -7.45
C ARG A 30 -13.33 26.99 -7.38
N ILE A 31 -14.15 27.08 -6.33
CA ILE A 31 -15.03 28.22 -6.08
C ILE A 31 -14.35 29.34 -5.28
N GLY A 32 -13.02 29.27 -5.10
CA GLY A 32 -12.20 30.31 -4.47
C GLY A 32 -12.12 30.24 -2.95
N LYS A 33 -12.51 29.13 -2.33
CA LYS A 33 -12.37 28.93 -0.88
C LYS A 33 -10.94 28.52 -0.51
N SER A 34 -10.42 29.06 0.59
CA SER A 34 -9.18 28.54 1.18
C SER A 34 -9.47 27.25 1.95
N VAL A 35 -8.81 26.17 1.55
CA VAL A 35 -9.04 24.82 2.12
C VAL A 35 -7.77 24.31 2.76
N LEU A 36 -7.84 23.96 4.05
CA LEU A 36 -6.80 23.20 4.73
C LEU A 36 -7.19 21.72 4.70
N HIS A 37 -6.45 20.90 3.95
CA HIS A 37 -6.72 19.48 3.76
C HIS A 37 -5.65 18.67 4.49
N LEU A 38 -6.05 17.94 5.52
CA LEU A 38 -5.15 17.23 6.44
C LEU A 38 -5.47 15.75 6.45
N ASP A 39 -4.47 14.90 6.66
CA ASP A 39 -4.64 13.48 6.97
C ASP A 39 -3.82 13.12 8.20
N ALA A 40 -4.32 12.20 9.01
CA ALA A 40 -3.58 11.65 10.13
C ALA A 40 -2.60 10.55 9.68
N ASN A 41 -2.85 9.94 8.52
CA ASN A 41 -2.04 8.87 7.96
C ASN A 41 -0.82 9.42 7.21
N GLY A 42 0.26 8.63 7.16
CA GLY A 42 1.44 8.91 6.33
C GLY A 42 1.23 8.65 4.83
N PHE A 43 0.00 8.33 4.41
CA PHE A 43 -0.38 7.96 3.05
C PHE A 43 -1.76 8.52 2.71
N TYR A 44 -2.04 8.69 1.41
CA TYR A 44 -3.32 9.20 0.92
C TYR A 44 -4.40 8.11 0.86
N GLY A 45 -5.67 8.52 0.86
CA GLY A 45 -6.81 7.66 0.51
C GLY A 45 -7.48 6.95 1.70
N GLY A 46 -6.93 7.05 2.91
CA GLY A 46 -7.50 6.45 4.12
C GLY A 46 -7.79 4.94 3.94
N SER A 47 -9.03 4.51 4.19
CA SER A 47 -9.45 3.11 4.00
C SER A 47 -9.42 2.65 2.53
N TRP A 48 -9.32 3.57 1.57
CA TRP A 48 -9.23 3.28 0.14
C TRP A 48 -7.80 3.46 -0.39
N SER A 49 -6.81 3.51 0.51
CA SER A 49 -5.42 3.66 0.11
C SER A 49 -4.95 2.49 -0.76
N SER A 50 -4.08 2.83 -1.70
CA SER A 50 -3.25 1.88 -2.43
C SER A 50 -1.84 1.96 -1.87
N LEU A 51 -1.34 0.86 -1.35
CA LEU A 51 -0.03 0.78 -0.71
C LEU A 51 0.94 0.03 -1.60
N ASN A 52 2.19 0.49 -1.66
CA ASN A 52 3.25 -0.37 -2.17
C ASN A 52 3.52 -1.51 -1.18
N PHE A 53 4.30 -2.51 -1.60
CA PHE A 53 4.47 -3.72 -0.78
C PHE A 53 5.07 -3.42 0.60
N ARG A 54 6.06 -2.54 0.69
CA ARG A 54 6.65 -2.09 1.96
C ARG A 54 5.64 -1.38 2.85
N ASP A 55 4.89 -0.43 2.30
CA ASP A 55 3.92 0.35 3.06
C ASP A 55 2.74 -0.54 3.52
N LEU A 56 2.39 -1.58 2.76
CA LEU A 56 1.45 -2.62 3.17
C LEU A 56 1.96 -3.38 4.40
N LEU A 57 3.23 -3.80 4.41
CA LEU A 57 3.81 -4.50 5.57
C LEU A 57 3.83 -3.61 6.82
N ASN A 58 4.21 -2.34 6.67
CA ASN A 58 4.13 -1.35 7.74
C ASN A 58 2.69 -1.16 8.23
N TRP A 59 1.71 -1.11 7.31
CA TRP A 59 0.30 -0.99 7.66
C TRP A 59 -0.21 -2.21 8.45
N ILE A 60 0.11 -3.44 8.02
CA ILE A 60 -0.24 -4.69 8.73
C ILE A 60 0.37 -4.69 10.14
N GLN A 61 1.66 -4.33 10.27
CA GLN A 61 2.34 -4.26 11.56
C GLN A 61 1.68 -3.24 12.51
N ASN A 62 1.21 -2.10 11.99
CA ASN A 62 0.54 -1.09 12.80
C ASN A 62 -0.84 -1.53 13.30
N MET A 63 -1.52 -2.45 12.61
CA MET A 63 -2.81 -3.01 13.03
C MET A 63 -2.69 -4.03 14.17
N GLN A 64 -1.51 -4.60 14.42
CA GLN A 64 -1.30 -5.46 15.57
C GLN A 64 -1.44 -4.61 16.85
N GLU A 65 -2.25 -5.04 17.81
CA GLU A 65 -2.55 -4.24 19.01
C GLU A 65 -1.43 -4.34 20.05
N GLU A 66 -0.64 -5.42 20.02
CA GLU A 66 0.39 -5.70 21.01
C GLU A 66 1.72 -5.01 20.66
N GLU A 67 2.18 -4.08 21.52
CA GLU A 67 3.48 -3.42 21.35
C GLU A 67 4.66 -4.39 21.37
N GLU A 68 4.49 -5.55 22.04
CA GLU A 68 5.50 -6.62 22.04
C GLU A 68 5.69 -7.20 20.63
N GLU A 69 4.61 -7.42 19.86
CA GLU A 69 4.69 -7.89 18.46
C GLU A 69 5.30 -6.84 17.53
N LYS A 70 4.98 -5.55 17.74
CA LYS A 70 5.54 -4.44 16.94
C LYS A 70 7.05 -4.32 17.06
N ASN A 71 7.59 -4.56 18.26
CA ASN A 71 9.02 -4.53 18.53
C ASN A 71 9.76 -5.79 18.02
N ILE A 72 9.02 -6.85 17.69
CA ILE A 72 9.57 -8.10 17.14
C ILE A 72 9.77 -8.01 15.63
N LEU A 73 8.85 -7.36 14.92
CA LEU A 73 8.92 -7.22 13.47
C LEU A 73 10.04 -6.25 13.03
N PRO A 74 10.75 -6.56 11.93
CA PRO A 74 11.83 -5.72 11.44
C PRO A 74 11.28 -4.37 10.96
N ASN A 75 12.11 -3.33 11.05
CA ASN A 75 11.80 -2.07 10.41
C ASN A 75 11.91 -2.25 8.88
N TYR A 76 10.78 -2.34 8.19
CA TYR A 76 10.74 -2.57 6.75
C TYR A 76 11.29 -1.38 5.94
N ASP A 77 11.31 -0.16 6.48
CA ASP A 77 11.93 0.99 5.84
C ASP A 77 13.46 0.88 5.83
N GLU A 78 14.06 0.48 6.96
CA GLU A 78 15.50 0.25 7.07
C GLU A 78 15.93 -0.91 6.16
N LEU A 79 15.17 -2.01 6.17
CA LEU A 79 15.43 -3.17 5.33
C LEU A 79 15.33 -2.82 3.84
N ALA A 80 14.29 -2.08 3.44
CA ALA A 80 14.15 -1.65 2.05
C ALA A 80 15.30 -0.72 1.61
N ARG A 81 15.76 0.20 2.46
CA ARG A 81 16.92 1.07 2.14
C ARG A 81 18.18 0.25 1.95
N PHE A 82 18.48 -0.66 2.87
CA PHE A 82 19.63 -1.57 2.76
C PHE A 82 19.62 -2.37 1.45
N LEU A 83 18.44 -2.85 1.04
CA LEU A 83 18.25 -3.61 -0.20
C LEU A 83 18.37 -2.77 -1.48
N LEU A 84 18.12 -1.46 -1.39
CA LEU A 84 18.24 -0.53 -2.51
C LEU A 84 19.69 -0.04 -2.69
N ASP A 85 20.42 0.15 -1.59
CA ASP A 85 21.81 0.63 -1.59
C ASP A 85 22.83 -0.46 -1.97
N SER A 86 22.39 -1.72 -2.04
CA SER A 86 23.22 -2.86 -2.43
C SER A 86 23.27 -3.00 -3.97
N GLU A 87 24.10 -2.18 -4.60
CA GLU A 87 24.28 -2.13 -6.08
C GLU A 87 24.88 -3.42 -6.70
N GLU A 88 25.46 -4.33 -5.92
CA GLU A 88 26.28 -5.45 -6.45
C GLU A 88 25.58 -6.82 -6.60
N PHE A 89 24.32 -6.98 -6.22
CA PHE A 89 23.80 -8.32 -5.96
C PHE A 89 22.85 -8.85 -7.05
N GLU A 90 23.41 -9.25 -8.19
CA GLU A 90 22.70 -10.04 -9.21
C GLU A 90 22.62 -11.55 -8.85
N GLN A 91 23.39 -12.01 -7.86
CA GLN A 91 23.30 -13.38 -7.37
C GLN A 91 22.37 -13.47 -6.16
N HIS A 92 21.14 -13.92 -6.44
CA HIS A 92 20.06 -14.28 -5.51
C HIS A 92 20.55 -14.98 -4.21
N ASP A 93 21.56 -15.84 -4.31
CA ASP A 93 22.09 -16.63 -3.20
C ASP A 93 22.88 -15.81 -2.16
N ALA A 94 23.46 -14.66 -2.56
CA ALA A 94 24.26 -13.81 -1.69
C ALA A 94 23.41 -12.82 -0.87
N ILE A 95 22.31 -12.32 -1.44
CA ILE A 95 21.32 -11.46 -0.75
C ILE A 95 20.71 -12.24 0.41
N SER A 96 20.25 -13.46 0.14
CA SER A 96 19.63 -14.30 1.15
C SER A 96 20.63 -14.68 2.23
N LYS A 97 21.89 -14.96 1.90
CA LYS A 97 22.95 -15.20 2.90
C LYS A 97 23.25 -13.98 3.75
N ILE A 98 23.40 -12.78 3.19
CA ILE A 98 23.73 -11.56 3.96
C ILE A 98 22.56 -11.13 4.84
N ILE A 99 21.33 -11.15 4.31
CA ILE A 99 20.13 -10.92 5.09
C ILE A 99 20.04 -11.99 6.16
N THR A 100 20.18 -13.27 5.83
CA THR A 100 20.16 -14.34 6.82
C THR A 100 21.29 -14.21 7.85
N GLU A 101 22.50 -13.75 7.51
CA GLU A 101 23.64 -13.60 8.44
C GLU A 101 23.54 -12.36 9.33
N GLN A 102 23.11 -11.22 8.80
CA GLN A 102 22.81 -10.03 9.60
C GLN A 102 21.58 -10.24 10.47
N PHE A 103 20.53 -10.85 9.93
CA PHE A 103 19.37 -11.29 10.72
C PHE A 103 19.76 -12.41 11.70
N LYS A 104 20.74 -13.26 11.39
CA LYS A 104 21.17 -14.35 12.30
C LYS A 104 21.65 -13.83 13.66
N SER A 105 22.30 -12.66 13.69
CA SER A 105 22.85 -12.15 14.96
C SER A 105 21.78 -11.65 15.95
N LYS A 106 20.54 -11.38 15.50
CA LYS A 106 19.42 -10.89 16.34
C LYS A 106 18.09 -11.65 16.21
N VAL A 107 17.89 -12.47 15.18
CA VAL A 107 16.54 -12.86 14.68
C VAL A 107 16.33 -14.38 14.47
N ILE A 108 17.37 -15.24 14.61
CA ILE A 108 17.28 -16.71 14.31
C ILE A 108 16.11 -17.40 14.99
N ASN A 109 15.76 -17.00 16.22
CA ASN A 109 14.70 -17.67 16.97
C ASN A 109 13.27 -17.26 16.53
N ARG A 110 13.12 -16.28 15.62
CA ARG A 110 11.81 -15.67 15.28
C ARG A 110 11.52 -15.50 13.78
N THR A 111 12.34 -16.10 12.90
CA THR A 111 12.15 -16.05 11.44
C THR A 111 10.72 -16.40 11.00
N ASN A 112 10.07 -17.39 11.65
CA ASN A 112 8.71 -17.82 11.32
C ASN A 112 7.66 -16.69 11.45
N GLU A 113 7.85 -15.73 12.35
CA GLU A 113 6.90 -14.63 12.57
C GLU A 113 7.03 -13.57 11.47
N ILE A 114 8.26 -13.25 11.07
CA ILE A 114 8.57 -12.21 10.06
C ILE A 114 8.05 -12.61 8.67
N VAL A 115 8.22 -13.88 8.29
CA VAL A 115 7.82 -14.36 6.96
C VAL A 115 6.49 -15.12 6.96
N ARG A 116 5.70 -15.01 8.05
CA ARG A 116 4.42 -15.71 8.16
C ARG A 116 3.44 -15.34 7.05
N HIS A 117 3.57 -14.13 6.52
CA HIS A 117 2.67 -13.53 5.52
C HIS A 117 3.03 -13.81 4.05
N VAL A 118 4.18 -14.44 3.77
CA VAL A 118 4.70 -14.54 2.38
C VAL A 118 4.14 -15.77 1.63
N SER A 119 4.15 -16.95 2.24
CA SER A 119 3.52 -18.17 1.69
C SER A 119 3.75 -19.35 2.63
N THR A 120 2.72 -20.13 2.97
CA THR A 120 2.87 -21.30 3.86
C THR A 120 3.56 -22.51 3.23
N SER A 121 3.68 -22.56 1.90
CA SER A 121 4.24 -23.70 1.15
C SER A 121 5.75 -23.65 0.97
N LEU A 122 6.40 -22.52 1.28
CA LEU A 122 7.84 -22.30 1.11
C LEU A 122 8.62 -22.60 2.40
N SER A 123 9.88 -23.00 2.25
CA SER A 123 10.84 -23.04 3.36
C SER A 123 11.17 -21.64 3.88
N ASN A 124 11.68 -21.52 5.10
CA ASN A 124 12.01 -20.22 5.68
C ASN A 124 13.05 -19.43 4.87
N PHE A 125 14.01 -20.11 4.27
CA PHE A 125 15.02 -19.49 3.42
C PHE A 125 14.39 -18.87 2.16
N GLU A 126 13.56 -19.64 1.45
CA GLU A 126 12.86 -19.17 0.24
C GLU A 126 11.90 -18.02 0.56
N ARG A 127 11.27 -18.03 1.72
CA ARG A 127 10.41 -16.91 2.15
C ARG A 127 11.20 -15.63 2.44
N ILE A 128 12.37 -15.72 3.08
CA ILE A 128 13.23 -14.56 3.34
C ILE A 128 13.69 -13.96 2.01
N GLU A 129 14.13 -14.81 1.08
CA GLU A 129 14.54 -14.38 -0.25
C GLU A 129 13.38 -13.70 -1.00
N THR A 130 12.19 -14.31 -0.98
CA THR A 130 10.99 -13.75 -1.60
C THR A 130 10.63 -12.39 -0.97
N LEU A 131 10.67 -12.29 0.37
CA LEU A 131 10.42 -11.03 1.08
C LEU A 131 11.42 -9.95 0.66
N ALA A 132 12.70 -10.28 0.58
CA ALA A 132 13.75 -9.36 0.15
C ALA A 132 13.53 -8.87 -1.28
N MET A 133 13.18 -9.77 -2.21
CA MET A 133 12.85 -9.41 -3.59
C MET A 133 11.63 -8.48 -3.66
N LEU A 134 10.56 -8.80 -2.94
CA LEU A 134 9.33 -7.99 -2.92
C LEU A 134 9.57 -6.61 -2.30
N LEU A 135 10.42 -6.51 -1.26
CA LEU A 135 10.80 -5.23 -0.66
C LEU A 135 11.70 -4.39 -1.58
N LYS A 136 12.69 -5.01 -2.24
CA LYS A 136 13.55 -4.34 -3.23
C LYS A 136 12.71 -3.76 -4.36
N GLU A 137 11.71 -4.51 -4.81
CA GLU A 137 10.81 -4.14 -5.89
C GLU A 137 9.51 -3.48 -5.41
N SER A 138 9.47 -2.99 -4.18
CA SER A 138 8.23 -2.52 -3.53
C SER A 138 7.48 -1.50 -4.39
N LYS A 139 8.18 -0.57 -5.04
CA LYS A 139 7.60 0.49 -5.89
C LYS A 139 6.85 -0.03 -7.12
N LYS A 140 7.04 -1.29 -7.52
CA LYS A 140 6.31 -1.92 -8.64
C LYS A 140 4.88 -2.30 -8.26
N TYR A 141 4.52 -2.25 -6.99
CA TYR A 141 3.22 -2.69 -6.48
C TYR A 141 2.34 -1.51 -6.08
N ASN A 142 1.05 -1.64 -6.36
CA ASN A 142 -0.03 -0.79 -5.88
C ASN A 142 -1.15 -1.72 -5.41
N ILE A 143 -1.19 -1.99 -4.11
CA ILE A 143 -2.08 -2.97 -3.49
C ILE A 143 -3.21 -2.18 -2.80
N GLU A 144 -4.42 -2.28 -3.34
CA GLU A 144 -5.58 -1.61 -2.77
C GLU A 144 -6.14 -2.34 -1.55
N LEU A 145 -6.36 -1.59 -0.46
CA LEU A 145 -6.99 -2.12 0.75
C LEU A 145 -8.48 -2.41 0.57
N SER A 146 -9.15 -1.69 -0.35
CA SER A 146 -10.56 -1.90 -0.65
C SER A 146 -10.79 -1.82 -2.17
N PRO A 147 -10.48 -2.89 -2.92
CA PRO A 147 -10.65 -2.91 -4.37
C PRO A 147 -12.11 -2.68 -4.77
N LYS A 148 -12.35 -1.78 -5.73
CA LYS A 148 -13.69 -1.47 -6.23
C LYS A 148 -13.68 -1.31 -7.75
N LEU A 149 -14.77 -1.76 -8.37
CA LEU A 149 -15.03 -1.49 -9.77
C LEU A 149 -15.86 -0.21 -9.91
N MET A 150 -15.54 0.58 -10.93
CA MET A 150 -16.31 1.78 -11.27
C MET A 150 -17.13 1.50 -12.53
N SER A 151 -18.42 1.87 -12.51
CA SER A 151 -19.25 1.84 -13.71
C SER A 151 -18.70 2.81 -14.75
N CYS A 152 -18.64 2.39 -16.02
CA CYS A 152 -18.18 3.25 -17.12
C CYS A 152 -19.07 4.49 -17.35
N ARG A 153 -20.27 4.50 -16.77
CA ARG A 153 -21.23 5.61 -16.82
C ARG A 153 -21.90 5.79 -15.46
N GLY A 154 -22.12 7.03 -15.09
CA GLY A 154 -22.79 7.39 -13.83
C GLY A 154 -22.34 8.75 -13.34
N GLU A 155 -22.97 9.22 -12.27
CA GLU A 155 -22.72 10.56 -11.72
C GLU A 155 -21.26 10.79 -11.31
N LEU A 156 -20.59 9.76 -10.79
CA LEU A 156 -19.17 9.85 -10.44
C LEU A 156 -18.29 10.09 -11.66
N ILE A 157 -18.57 9.44 -12.79
CA ILE A 157 -17.83 9.65 -14.04
C ILE A 157 -18.06 11.08 -14.56
N GLU A 158 -19.31 11.54 -14.56
CA GLU A 158 -19.65 12.92 -14.92
C GLU A 158 -18.94 13.93 -14.02
N LEU A 159 -18.87 13.65 -12.71
CA LEU A 159 -18.16 14.49 -11.76
C LEU A 159 -16.65 14.54 -12.03
N LEU A 160 -16.01 13.41 -12.34
CA LEU A 160 -14.59 13.35 -12.69
C LEU A 160 -14.29 14.13 -13.97
N ILE A 161 -15.19 14.07 -14.96
CA ILE A 161 -15.08 14.84 -16.21
C ILE A 161 -15.24 16.34 -15.92
N ASN A 162 -16.34 16.74 -15.27
CA ASN A 162 -16.70 18.14 -15.06
C ASN A 162 -15.75 18.86 -14.07
N SER A 163 -15.19 18.13 -13.10
CA SER A 163 -14.13 18.65 -12.22
C SER A 163 -12.77 18.77 -12.90
N GLY A 164 -12.56 18.08 -14.02
CA GLY A 164 -11.28 17.96 -14.71
C GLY A 164 -10.28 17.03 -14.02
N VAL A 165 -10.68 16.33 -12.95
CA VAL A 165 -9.87 15.33 -12.23
C VAL A 165 -9.57 14.11 -13.11
N GLY A 166 -10.46 13.77 -14.03
CA GLY A 166 -10.25 12.67 -14.97
C GLY A 166 -9.00 12.81 -15.85
N ARG A 167 -8.38 14.00 -15.94
CA ARG A 167 -7.10 14.22 -16.63
C ARG A 167 -5.89 13.64 -15.90
N TYR A 168 -6.05 13.25 -14.65
CA TYR A 168 -5.01 12.64 -13.81
C TYR A 168 -5.25 11.14 -13.59
N LEU A 169 -6.25 10.56 -14.25
CA LEU A 169 -6.66 9.17 -14.08
C LEU A 169 -6.69 8.49 -15.45
N ASP A 170 -6.15 7.27 -15.50
CA ASP A 170 -6.33 6.36 -16.62
C ASP A 170 -7.23 5.20 -16.18
N PHE A 171 -8.12 4.77 -17.07
CA PHE A 171 -9.05 3.68 -16.80
C PHE A 171 -8.79 2.50 -17.73
N LYS A 172 -8.75 1.30 -17.16
CA LYS A 172 -8.75 0.03 -17.90
C LYS A 172 -10.10 -0.66 -17.72
N ALA A 173 -10.72 -1.08 -18.82
CA ALA A 173 -11.94 -1.86 -18.77
C ALA A 173 -11.67 -3.27 -18.21
N MET A 174 -12.61 -3.80 -17.44
CA MET A 174 -12.55 -5.18 -16.98
C MET A 174 -12.69 -6.13 -18.16
N GLU A 175 -11.80 -7.11 -18.25
CA GLU A 175 -11.72 -8.03 -19.40
C GLU A 175 -12.81 -9.13 -19.34
N THR A 176 -13.13 -9.64 -18.15
CA THR A 176 -14.10 -10.72 -17.98
C THR A 176 -14.75 -10.65 -16.60
N THR A 177 -16.02 -11.06 -16.51
CA THR A 177 -16.76 -11.22 -15.25
C THR A 177 -17.19 -12.67 -15.12
N TYR A 178 -16.87 -13.29 -13.98
CA TYR A 178 -17.31 -14.63 -13.65
C TYR A 178 -18.41 -14.55 -12.59
N ILE A 179 -19.47 -15.32 -12.77
CA ILE A 179 -20.58 -15.40 -11.82
C ILE A 179 -20.63 -16.82 -11.28
N TYR A 180 -20.43 -16.97 -9.98
CA TYR A 180 -20.63 -18.26 -9.31
C TYR A 180 -22.12 -18.50 -9.09
N THR A 181 -22.69 -19.44 -9.83
CA THR A 181 -24.01 -20.00 -9.57
C THR A 181 -23.79 -21.33 -8.87
N GLY A 182 -24.14 -21.44 -7.58
CA GLY A 182 -23.85 -22.60 -6.73
C GLY A 182 -24.58 -23.91 -7.08
N ASN A 183 -24.86 -24.16 -8.36
CA ASN A 183 -25.40 -25.41 -8.87
C ASN A 183 -24.29 -26.19 -9.60
N ASP A 184 -24.11 -27.41 -9.13
CA ASP A 184 -23.48 -28.58 -9.76
C ASP A 184 -21.94 -28.72 -9.67
N ASP A 185 -21.56 -29.71 -8.85
CA ASP A 185 -20.52 -30.71 -9.06
C ASP A 185 -19.47 -30.40 -10.15
N ASN A 186 -18.28 -30.00 -9.70
CA ASN A 186 -17.01 -30.28 -10.36
C ASN A 186 -16.91 -30.03 -11.89
N ASN A 187 -17.24 -28.84 -12.39
CA ASN A 187 -16.78 -28.46 -13.73
C ASN A 187 -16.52 -26.95 -13.85
N PHE A 188 -15.27 -26.56 -13.58
CA PHE A 188 -14.69 -25.25 -13.89
C PHE A 188 -14.24 -25.17 -15.35
N ASP A 189 -15.11 -25.50 -16.32
CA ASP A 189 -14.82 -25.33 -17.74
C ASP A 189 -16.11 -25.11 -18.54
N LYS A 190 -16.57 -23.85 -18.68
CA LYS A 190 -17.30 -23.32 -19.84
C LYS A 190 -17.14 -21.81 -19.96
#